data_AF-A0A2G9NHH7-F1
#
_entry.id   AF-A0A2G9NHH7-F1
#
_cell.length_a   1.000
_cell.length_b   1.000
_cell.length_c   1.000
_cell.angle_alpha   90.00
_cell.angle_beta   90.00
_cell.angle_gamma   90.00
#
_symmetry.space_group_name_H-M   'P 1'
#
loop_
_entity.id
_entity.type
_entity.pdbx_description
1 polymer ?
#
loop_
_entity_poly.entity_id
_entity_poly.type
_entity_poly.pdbx_seq_one_letter_code
_entity_poly.pdbx_strand_id
1 'polypeptide(L)'
;MQKPLFISKTLFFPAEGILVIGDLHIGYEHMLHKSGIQISLHLTNQIINDLKPILDHVKAVHKINKIVFIGDLKHFFNFEYEEKKEFFKLLNFIEHYVQNPKEDIVLIKGNHDTSDFTGKVMKNVFIHKEIAFTHGHEWFKELENPKIKYIVMGHIHPSIKLSDKAKSEKFKCFLVGKFKDKEVIVLPSFFNVIEGTDVNDYFEDYDDHFSIIPKKDLLKFNIYAVNEEDDRFEVYDFGKIKDL
;
A
#
# COMPACT_ATOMS: atom_id res chain seq x y z
N MET A 1 -5.88 22.11 -2.30
CA MET A 1 -5.43 20.91 -3.03
C MET A 1 -6.66 20.15 -3.48
N GLN A 2 -6.64 19.57 -4.68
CA GLN A 2 -7.67 18.62 -5.09
C GLN A 2 -7.65 17.42 -4.12
N LYS A 3 -8.81 16.84 -3.80
CA LYS A 3 -8.87 15.67 -2.93
C LYS A 3 -8.11 14.50 -3.55
N PRO A 4 -7.44 13.66 -2.75
CA PRO A 4 -6.89 12.41 -3.25
C PRO A 4 -8.01 11.50 -3.77
N LEU A 5 -7.68 10.66 -4.75
CA LEU A 5 -8.58 9.68 -5.35
C LEU A 5 -8.14 8.28 -4.94
N PHE A 6 -9.08 7.46 -4.49
CA PHE A 6 -8.88 6.02 -4.31
C PHE A 6 -9.25 5.32 -5.61
N ILE A 7 -8.34 4.52 -6.14
CA ILE A 7 -8.51 3.83 -7.43
C ILE A 7 -8.06 2.39 -7.21
N SER A 8 -9.03 1.48 -7.04
CA SER A 8 -8.75 0.10 -6.61
C SER A 8 -7.82 0.10 -5.38
N LYS A 9 -6.71 -0.66 -5.41
CA LYS A 9 -5.72 -0.76 -4.33
C LYS A 9 -4.69 0.39 -4.30
N THR A 10 -4.92 1.48 -5.04
CA THR A 10 -3.95 2.58 -5.19
C THR A 10 -4.53 3.94 -4.79
N LEU A 11 -3.65 4.85 -4.41
CA LEU A 11 -3.99 6.24 -4.05
C LEU A 11 -3.37 7.19 -5.08
N PHE A 12 -4.17 8.10 -5.63
CA PHE A 12 -3.68 9.11 -6.57
C PHE A 12 -3.90 10.52 -6.03
N PHE A 13 -2.86 11.35 -6.07
CA PHE A 13 -2.92 12.79 -5.78
C PHE A 13 -2.92 13.57 -7.10
N PRO A 14 -4.07 14.04 -7.61
CA PRO A 14 -4.13 14.59 -8.97
C PRO A 14 -3.38 15.91 -9.14
N ALA A 15 -3.35 16.76 -8.10
CA ALA A 15 -2.68 18.06 -8.16
C ALA A 15 -1.14 17.91 -8.24
N GLU A 16 -0.60 16.82 -7.71
CA GLU A 16 0.82 16.49 -7.72
C GLU A 16 1.18 15.50 -8.85
N GLY A 17 0.20 14.75 -9.36
CA GLY A 17 0.42 13.64 -10.28
C GLY A 17 1.18 12.49 -9.62
N ILE A 18 0.90 12.21 -8.34
CA ILE A 18 1.58 11.15 -7.57
C ILE A 18 0.64 9.95 -7.43
N LEU A 19 1.03 8.80 -7.95
CA LEU A 19 0.39 7.52 -7.69
C LEU A 19 1.14 6.76 -6.59
N VAL A 20 0.41 6.16 -5.66
CA VAL A 20 0.98 5.45 -4.51
C VAL A 20 0.49 4.01 -4.51
N ILE A 21 1.42 3.08 -4.30
CA ILE A 21 1.20 1.62 -4.30
C ILE A 21 1.92 1.06 -3.07
N GLY A 22 1.28 0.20 -2.27
CA GLY A 22 1.88 -0.36 -1.07
C GLY A 22 1.98 -1.88 -1.07
N ASP A 23 2.94 -2.39 -0.30
CA ASP A 23 2.97 -3.77 0.18
C ASP A 23 2.82 -4.82 -0.94
N LEU A 24 3.87 -4.99 -1.75
CA LEU A 24 3.84 -5.90 -2.90
C LEU A 24 4.14 -7.35 -2.52
N HIS A 25 5.01 -7.56 -1.53
CA HIS A 25 5.47 -8.89 -1.08
C HIS A 25 5.96 -9.79 -2.22
N ILE A 26 6.73 -9.23 -3.16
CA ILE A 26 7.37 -10.01 -4.23
C ILE A 26 8.23 -11.10 -3.59
N GLY A 27 8.12 -12.34 -4.08
CA GLY A 27 8.84 -13.49 -3.53
C GLY A 27 8.04 -14.37 -2.57
N TYR A 28 6.82 -13.98 -2.21
CA TYR A 28 5.97 -14.82 -1.34
C TYR A 28 5.75 -16.24 -1.88
N GLU A 29 5.59 -16.38 -3.20
CA GLU A 29 5.52 -17.69 -3.87
C GLU A 29 6.75 -18.57 -3.60
N HIS A 30 7.95 -17.99 -3.53
CA HIS A 30 9.16 -18.72 -3.22
C HIS A 30 9.19 -19.19 -1.76
N MET A 31 8.60 -18.43 -0.83
CA MET A 31 8.41 -18.89 0.55
C MET A 31 7.49 -20.12 0.58
N LEU A 32 6.36 -20.08 -0.13
CA LEU A 32 5.45 -21.22 -0.23
C LEU A 32 6.14 -22.46 -0.82
N HIS A 33 6.93 -22.28 -1.89
CA HIS A 33 7.73 -23.36 -2.44
C HIS A 33 8.75 -23.93 -1.45
N LYS A 34 9.47 -23.06 -0.71
CA LYS A 34 10.42 -23.47 0.33
C LYS A 34 9.72 -24.19 1.49
N SER A 35 8.45 -23.89 1.76
CA SER A 35 7.64 -24.59 2.77
C SER A 35 6.97 -25.87 2.25
N GLY A 36 7.30 -26.32 1.04
CA GLY A 36 6.76 -27.54 0.44
C GLY A 36 5.39 -27.38 -0.23
N ILE A 37 4.85 -26.16 -0.30
CA ILE A 37 3.60 -25.85 -1.00
C ILE A 37 3.93 -25.59 -2.47
N GLN A 38 3.60 -26.54 -3.33
CA GLN A 38 3.77 -26.41 -4.78
C GLN A 38 2.55 -25.76 -5.41
N ILE A 39 2.65 -24.45 -5.63
CA ILE A 39 1.63 -23.64 -6.29
C ILE A 39 2.18 -23.08 -7.60
N SER A 40 1.42 -23.15 -8.68
CA SER A 40 1.79 -22.54 -9.96
C SER A 40 1.36 -21.06 -10.01
N LEU A 41 1.72 -20.27 -9.00
CA LEU A 41 1.45 -18.83 -8.99
C LEU A 41 2.63 -18.09 -9.61
N HIS A 42 2.30 -17.07 -10.41
CA HIS A 42 3.24 -16.08 -10.91
C HIS A 42 2.82 -14.72 -10.35
N LEU A 43 3.03 -14.50 -9.05
CA LEU A 43 2.48 -13.35 -8.31
C LEU A 43 2.97 -12.04 -8.89
N THR A 44 4.25 -11.93 -9.30
CA THR A 44 4.75 -10.72 -9.98
C THR A 44 4.02 -10.42 -11.28
N ASN A 45 3.66 -11.46 -12.06
CA ASN A 45 2.86 -11.26 -13.28
C ASN A 45 1.43 -10.81 -12.94
N GLN A 46 0.83 -11.36 -11.88
CA GLN A 46 -0.48 -10.93 -11.42
C GLN A 46 -0.44 -9.47 -10.96
N ILE A 47 0.56 -9.08 -10.16
CA ILE A 47 0.77 -7.68 -9.76
C ILE A 47 0.86 -6.76 -10.99
N ILE A 48 1.63 -7.14 -12.01
CA ILE A 48 1.73 -6.36 -13.26
C ILE A 48 0.38 -6.29 -13.98
N ASN A 49 -0.34 -7.42 -14.09
CA ASN A 49 -1.63 -7.49 -14.77
C ASN A 49 -2.71 -6.67 -14.06
N ASP A 50 -2.66 -6.57 -12.74
CA ASP A 50 -3.56 -5.75 -11.92
C ASP A 50 -3.18 -4.26 -11.96
N LEU A 51 -1.88 -3.94 -11.94
CA LEU A 51 -1.39 -2.55 -12.00
C LEU A 51 -1.62 -1.91 -13.36
N LYS A 52 -1.47 -2.67 -14.44
CA LYS A 52 -1.60 -2.16 -15.80
C LYS A 52 -2.92 -1.42 -16.07
N PRO A 53 -4.10 -2.01 -15.84
CA PRO A 53 -5.37 -1.33 -16.10
C PRO A 53 -5.56 -0.10 -15.20
N ILE A 54 -5.07 -0.13 -13.95
CA ILE A 54 -5.09 1.03 -13.04
C ILE A 54 -4.22 2.18 -13.60
N LEU A 55 -2.98 1.87 -13.97
CA LEU A 55 -2.03 2.86 -14.52
C LEU A 55 -2.54 3.46 -15.84
N ASP A 56 -3.09 2.62 -16.72
CA ASP A 56 -3.68 3.06 -17.99
C ASP A 56 -4.90 3.96 -17.75
N HIS A 57 -5.77 3.59 -16.79
CA HIS A 57 -6.92 4.40 -16.38
C HIS A 57 -6.48 5.78 -15.87
N VAL A 58 -5.54 5.83 -14.93
CA VAL A 58 -5.02 7.10 -14.39
C VAL A 58 -4.39 7.94 -15.49
N LYS A 59 -3.57 7.34 -16.36
CA LYS A 59 -2.87 8.04 -17.45
C LYS A 59 -3.82 8.60 -18.52
N ALA A 60 -5.00 8.00 -18.69
CA ALA A 60 -6.00 8.47 -19.64
C ALA A 60 -6.62 9.82 -19.23
N VAL A 61 -6.71 10.10 -17.92
CA VAL A 61 -7.35 11.31 -17.37
C VAL A 61 -6.38 12.26 -16.68
N HIS A 62 -5.22 11.78 -16.25
CA HIS A 62 -4.24 12.52 -15.47
C HIS A 62 -2.80 12.24 -15.92
N LYS A 63 -1.90 13.21 -15.68
CA LYS A 63 -0.46 12.98 -15.84
C LYS A 63 0.09 12.31 -14.58
N ILE A 64 0.75 11.16 -14.74
CA ILE A 64 1.55 10.54 -13.69
C ILE A 64 2.95 11.15 -13.73
N ASN A 65 3.25 12.00 -12.75
CA ASN A 65 4.57 12.60 -12.58
C ASN A 65 5.48 11.73 -11.71
N LYS A 66 4.92 10.96 -10.78
CA LYS A 66 5.68 10.16 -9.83
C LYS A 66 4.89 8.94 -9.38
N ILE A 67 5.59 7.84 -9.16
CA ILE A 67 5.06 6.63 -8.55
C ILE A 67 5.84 6.39 -7.26
N VAL A 68 5.12 6.29 -6.14
CA VAL A 68 5.69 6.06 -4.81
C VAL A 68 5.28 4.67 -4.35
N PHE A 69 6.26 3.79 -4.12
CA PHE A 69 6.01 2.52 -3.46
C PHE A 69 6.25 2.65 -1.96
N ILE A 70 5.26 2.34 -1.13
CA ILE A 70 5.29 2.58 0.33
C ILE A 70 5.77 1.37 1.15
N GLY A 71 6.87 0.73 0.73
CA GLY A 71 7.52 -0.35 1.48
C GLY A 71 6.92 -1.74 1.29
N ASP A 72 7.62 -2.72 1.87
CA ASP A 72 7.38 -4.16 1.73
C ASP A 72 7.29 -4.59 0.26
N LEU A 73 8.32 -4.17 -0.47
CA LEU A 73 8.47 -4.46 -1.90
C LEU A 73 8.81 -5.94 -2.12
N LYS A 74 9.62 -6.52 -1.23
CA LYS A 74 9.95 -7.95 -1.19
C LYS A 74 9.44 -8.62 0.09
N HIS A 75 9.36 -9.95 0.09
CA HIS A 75 8.80 -10.72 1.19
C HIS A 75 9.85 -11.26 2.17
N PHE A 76 10.97 -11.81 1.71
CA PHE A 76 11.97 -12.34 2.63
C PHE A 76 12.67 -11.19 3.35
N PHE A 77 13.04 -11.36 4.63
CA PHE A 77 13.91 -10.37 5.29
C PHE A 77 15.30 -10.36 4.67
N ASN A 78 15.88 -11.54 4.44
CA ASN A 78 17.19 -11.68 3.80
C ASN A 78 17.14 -11.34 2.31
N PHE A 79 18.31 -11.20 1.70
CA PHE A 79 18.42 -11.05 0.25
C PHE A 79 18.15 -12.38 -0.46
N GLU A 80 17.25 -12.38 -1.44
CA GLU A 80 17.01 -13.49 -2.36
C GLU A 80 17.18 -13.01 -3.81
N TYR A 81 17.90 -13.78 -4.63
CA TYR A 81 18.22 -13.36 -6.00
C TYR A 81 16.98 -13.34 -6.90
N GLU A 82 16.06 -14.27 -6.67
CA GLU A 82 14.80 -14.39 -7.38
C GLU A 82 13.89 -13.18 -7.12
N GLU A 83 13.77 -12.72 -5.88
CA GLU A 83 13.04 -11.49 -5.54
C GLU A 83 13.59 -10.27 -6.25
N LYS A 84 14.93 -10.16 -6.30
CA LYS A 84 15.59 -9.09 -7.07
C LYS A 84 15.18 -9.15 -8.53
N LYS A 85 15.27 -10.31 -9.17
CA LYS A 85 14.92 -10.50 -10.59
C LYS A 85 13.46 -10.11 -10.87
N GLU A 86 12.53 -10.58 -10.04
CA GLU A 86 11.11 -10.28 -10.17
C GLU A 86 10.79 -8.80 -9.88
N PHE A 87 11.45 -8.19 -8.90
CA PHE A 87 11.33 -6.75 -8.67
C PHE A 87 11.82 -5.94 -9.88
N PHE A 88 12.95 -6.30 -10.50
CA PHE A 88 13.42 -5.62 -11.72
C PHE A 88 12.46 -5.79 -12.90
N LYS A 89 11.77 -6.93 -13.00
CA LYS A 89 10.71 -7.13 -14.00
C LYS A 89 9.55 -6.17 -13.80
N LEU A 90 9.05 -6.03 -12.57
CA LEU A 90 8.03 -5.04 -12.23
C LEU A 90 8.55 -3.61 -12.50
N LEU A 91 9.77 -3.31 -12.06
CA LEU A 91 10.36 -1.99 -12.22
C LEU A 91 10.41 -1.59 -13.69
N ASN A 92 10.94 -2.46 -14.56
CA ASN A 92 10.99 -2.24 -16.02
C ASN A 92 9.61 -1.91 -16.60
N PHE A 93 8.57 -2.62 -16.17
CA PHE A 93 7.20 -2.33 -16.58
C PHE A 93 6.75 -0.92 -16.15
N ILE A 94 7.05 -0.54 -14.91
CA ILE A 94 6.66 0.76 -14.32
C ILE A 94 7.42 1.95 -14.93
N GLU A 95 8.68 1.77 -15.35
CA GLU A 95 9.51 2.85 -15.90
C GLU A 95 8.86 3.51 -17.13
N HIS A 96 8.04 2.77 -17.89
CA HIS A 96 7.30 3.29 -19.05
C HIS A 96 6.17 4.27 -18.73
N TYR A 97 5.80 4.42 -17.45
CA TYR A 97 4.71 5.29 -17.00
C TYR A 97 5.17 6.67 -16.51
N VAL A 98 6.48 6.90 -16.37
CA VAL A 98 7.06 8.16 -15.87
C VAL A 98 8.12 8.70 -16.82
N GLN A 99 8.42 10.00 -16.73
CA GLN A 99 9.37 10.65 -17.64
C GLN A 99 10.83 10.39 -17.26
N ASN A 100 11.17 10.45 -15.97
CA ASN A 100 12.52 10.19 -15.47
C ASN A 100 12.49 9.09 -14.40
N PRO A 101 12.55 7.80 -14.76
CA PRO A 101 12.39 6.68 -13.82
C PRO A 101 13.35 6.70 -12.62
N LYS A 102 14.51 7.36 -12.73
CA LYS A 102 15.48 7.50 -11.64
C LYS A 102 14.99 8.44 -10.54
N GLU A 103 14.23 9.47 -10.90
CA GLU A 103 13.73 10.50 -9.97
C GLU A 103 12.23 10.35 -9.67
N ASP A 104 11.49 9.75 -10.60
CA ASP A 104 10.04 9.64 -10.59
C ASP A 104 9.51 8.32 -10.05
N ILE A 105 10.39 7.38 -9.74
CA ILE A 105 10.04 6.19 -8.96
C ILE A 105 10.70 6.32 -7.59
N VAL A 106 9.88 6.49 -6.56
CA VAL A 106 10.34 6.59 -5.17
C VAL A 106 10.02 5.29 -4.45
N LEU A 107 11.02 4.74 -3.78
CA LEU A 107 10.90 3.53 -2.98
C LEU A 107 11.02 3.91 -1.51
N ILE A 108 9.97 3.69 -0.74
CA ILE A 108 10.01 3.75 0.71
C ILE A 108 10.42 2.39 1.24
N LYS A 109 11.22 2.36 2.30
CA LYS A 109 11.69 1.14 2.95
C LYS A 109 10.61 0.62 3.91
N GLY A 110 10.15 -0.63 3.70
CA GLY A 110 9.35 -1.37 4.67
C GLY A 110 10.19 -2.20 5.63
N ASN A 111 9.54 -2.90 6.56
CA ASN A 111 10.23 -3.75 7.53
C ASN A 111 10.77 -5.04 6.89
N HIS A 112 10.21 -5.50 5.77
CA HIS A 112 10.75 -6.63 5.00
C HIS A 112 11.94 -6.24 4.11
N ASP A 113 12.07 -4.96 3.76
CA ASP A 113 13.10 -4.43 2.85
C ASP A 113 14.46 -4.21 3.55
N THR A 114 14.92 -5.17 4.37
CA THR A 114 16.11 -4.97 5.21
C THR A 114 17.45 -4.97 4.46
N SER A 115 17.47 -5.56 3.27
CA SER A 115 18.63 -5.64 2.37
C SER A 115 18.41 -4.80 1.10
N ASP A 116 19.48 -4.29 0.50
CA ASP A 116 19.36 -3.61 -0.80
C ASP A 116 19.28 -4.63 -1.94
N PHE A 117 18.19 -4.57 -2.68
CA PHE A 117 17.94 -5.39 -3.88
C PHE A 117 17.46 -4.56 -5.07
N THR A 118 17.19 -3.27 -4.86
CA THR A 118 16.44 -2.45 -5.83
C THR A 118 17.36 -1.74 -6.82
N GLY A 119 18.65 -1.59 -6.49
CA GLY A 119 19.57 -0.74 -7.26
C GLY A 119 19.24 0.75 -7.21
N LYS A 120 18.29 1.15 -6.35
CA LYS A 120 17.87 2.53 -6.08
C LYS A 120 17.98 2.79 -4.57
N VAL A 121 18.15 4.05 -4.19
CA VAL A 121 18.18 4.41 -2.76
C VAL A 121 16.74 4.41 -2.23
N MET A 122 16.44 3.47 -1.34
CA MET A 122 15.19 3.48 -0.58
C MET A 122 15.22 4.54 0.52
N LYS A 123 14.08 5.14 0.82
CA LYS A 123 13.93 6.20 1.82
C LYS A 123 13.07 5.70 2.98
N ASN A 124 13.36 6.15 4.19
CA ASN A 124 12.45 5.92 5.33
C ASN A 124 11.21 6.81 5.23
N VAL A 125 11.41 8.07 4.84
CA VAL A 125 10.35 9.04 4.59
C VAL A 125 10.64 9.80 3.29
N PHE A 126 9.61 10.01 2.49
CA PHE A 126 9.64 10.95 1.37
C PHE A 126 8.59 12.04 1.61
N ILE A 127 9.00 13.31 1.48
CA ILE A 127 8.08 14.45 1.59
C ILE A 127 8.00 15.15 0.24
N HIS A 128 6.77 15.34 -0.24
CA HIS A 128 6.47 16.17 -1.40
C HIS A 128 5.43 17.22 -1.01
N LYS A 129 5.84 18.49 -0.97
CA LYS A 129 5.01 19.61 -0.49
C LYS A 129 4.46 19.34 0.92
N GLU A 130 3.13 19.14 1.05
CA GLU A 130 2.42 18.92 2.31
C GLU A 130 2.08 17.44 2.54
N ILE A 131 2.63 16.52 1.73
CA ILE A 131 2.36 15.08 1.79
C ILE A 131 3.65 14.35 2.21
N ALA A 132 3.56 13.53 3.24
CA ALA A 132 4.61 12.63 3.67
C ALA A 132 4.23 11.18 3.39
N PHE A 133 5.17 10.43 2.85
CA PHE A 133 5.04 9.00 2.56
C PHE A 133 6.01 8.24 3.46
N THR A 134 5.50 7.23 4.18
CA THR A 134 6.26 6.34 5.07
C THR A 134 5.65 4.94 4.97
N HIS A 135 6.37 3.88 5.37
CA HIS A 135 5.76 2.54 5.42
C HIS A 135 4.76 2.42 6.57
N GLY A 136 5.09 2.95 7.75
CA GLY A 136 4.19 2.98 8.92
C GLY A 136 4.53 1.98 10.04
N HIS A 137 5.65 1.26 9.94
CA HIS A 137 6.19 0.42 11.01
C HIS A 137 7.02 1.21 12.04
N GLU A 138 7.57 2.37 11.66
CA GLU A 138 8.41 3.20 12.51
C GLU A 138 8.04 4.69 12.37
N TRP A 139 8.04 5.43 13.48
CA TRP A 139 7.78 6.86 13.50
C TRP A 139 9.08 7.64 13.31
N PHE A 140 9.13 8.45 12.25
CA PHE A 140 10.27 9.31 11.94
C PHE A 140 9.98 10.77 12.28
N LYS A 141 10.99 11.49 12.78
CA LYS A 141 10.88 12.91 13.20
C LYS A 141 10.41 13.81 12.05
N GLU A 142 10.74 13.46 10.82
CA GLU A 142 10.33 14.15 9.60
C GLU A 142 8.81 14.27 9.49
N LEU A 143 8.05 13.30 10.02
CA LEU A 143 6.59 13.30 10.03
C LEU A 143 6.00 14.41 10.91
N GLU A 144 6.76 14.95 11.86
CA GLU A 144 6.33 16.01 12.78
C GLU A 144 6.36 17.40 12.15
N ASN A 145 6.86 17.54 10.91
CA ASN A 145 6.92 18.82 10.22
C ASN A 145 5.51 19.46 10.14
N PRO A 146 5.31 20.68 10.66
CA PRO A 146 4.00 21.32 10.71
C PRO A 146 3.42 21.66 9.33
N LYS A 147 4.24 21.67 8.27
CA LYS A 147 3.79 21.85 6.88
C LYS A 147 3.14 20.58 6.30
N ILE A 148 3.34 19.42 6.91
CA ILE A 148 2.71 18.18 6.49
C ILE A 148 1.25 18.20 6.89
N LYS A 149 0.36 18.06 5.91
CA LYS A 149 -1.09 17.88 6.07
C LYS A 149 -1.52 16.43 5.93
N TYR A 150 -0.84 15.67 5.06
CA TYR A 150 -1.15 14.27 4.78
C TYR A 150 0.02 13.36 5.17
N ILE A 151 -0.27 12.29 5.90
CA ILE A 151 0.63 11.14 6.04
C ILE A 151 0.01 9.98 5.27
N VAL A 152 0.78 9.38 4.37
CA VAL A 152 0.39 8.24 3.55
C VAL A 152 1.25 7.05 3.96
N MET A 153 0.62 5.95 4.34
CA MET A 153 1.30 4.74 4.84
C MET A 153 0.61 3.44 4.44
N GLY A 154 1.29 2.31 4.66
CA GLY A 154 0.83 0.95 4.37
C GLY A 154 0.98 0.08 5.61
N HIS A 155 1.73 -1.02 5.48
CA HIS A 155 2.21 -1.91 6.56
C HIS A 155 1.14 -2.78 7.23
N ILE A 156 0.03 -2.18 7.70
CA ILE A 156 -0.97 -2.93 8.48
C ILE A 156 -1.98 -3.69 7.60
N HIS A 157 -1.89 -3.54 6.28
CA HIS A 157 -2.74 -4.19 5.27
C HIS A 157 -4.21 -4.14 5.68
N PRO A 158 -4.83 -2.96 5.81
CA PRO A 158 -6.19 -2.87 6.33
C PRO A 158 -7.19 -3.60 5.43
N SER A 159 -8.08 -4.35 6.09
CA SER A 159 -9.20 -5.04 5.45
C SER A 159 -10.42 -5.03 6.37
N ILE A 160 -11.61 -5.13 5.79
CA ILE A 160 -12.90 -5.20 6.49
C ILE A 160 -13.53 -6.56 6.23
N LYS A 161 -14.04 -7.19 7.28
CA LYS A 161 -14.78 -8.45 7.20
C LYS A 161 -16.27 -8.17 7.33
N LEU A 162 -17.01 -8.38 6.25
CA LEU A 162 -18.47 -8.28 6.24
C LEU A 162 -19.06 -9.67 6.46
N SER A 163 -19.86 -9.83 7.50
CA SER A 163 -20.46 -11.12 7.85
C SER A 163 -21.97 -11.00 8.04
N ASP A 164 -22.70 -11.96 7.48
CA ASP A 164 -24.10 -12.22 7.79
C ASP A 164 -24.27 -13.65 8.37
N LYS A 165 -25.50 -14.13 8.51
CA LYS A 165 -25.78 -15.46 9.11
C LYS A 165 -25.27 -16.63 8.27
N ALA A 166 -24.99 -16.43 6.98
CA ALA A 166 -24.68 -17.49 6.03
C ALA A 166 -23.29 -17.35 5.39
N LYS A 167 -22.76 -16.12 5.30
CA LYS A 167 -21.53 -15.81 4.58
C LYS A 167 -20.68 -14.79 5.32
N SER A 168 -19.38 -14.95 5.21
CA SER A 168 -18.37 -13.98 5.65
C SER A 168 -17.44 -13.72 4.48
N GLU A 169 -17.27 -12.46 4.12
CA GLU A 169 -16.39 -12.00 3.06
C GLU A 169 -15.46 -10.92 3.57
N LYS A 170 -14.25 -10.87 3.02
CA LYS A 170 -13.21 -9.96 3.43
C LYS A 170 -12.79 -9.10 2.25
N PHE A 171 -12.70 -7.79 2.48
CA PHE A 171 -12.38 -6.81 1.45
C PHE A 171 -11.20 -5.98 1.92
N LYS A 172 -10.23 -5.75 1.02
CA LYS A 172 -9.20 -4.74 1.23
C LYS A 172 -9.85 -3.37 1.41
N CYS A 173 -9.27 -2.50 2.22
CA CYS A 173 -9.80 -1.15 2.40
C CYS A 173 -8.70 -0.12 2.60
N PHE A 174 -9.00 1.15 2.32
CA PHE A 174 -8.21 2.25 2.87
C PHE A 174 -8.78 2.64 4.23
N LEU A 175 -7.91 3.14 5.10
CA LEU A 175 -8.33 3.85 6.31
C LEU A 175 -7.98 5.32 6.19
N VAL A 176 -8.93 6.20 6.52
CA VAL A 176 -8.71 7.65 6.51
C VAL A 176 -9.15 8.27 7.82
N GLY A 177 -8.25 9.00 8.47
CA GLY A 177 -8.58 9.65 9.73
C GLY A 177 -7.58 10.73 10.11
N LYS A 178 -7.69 11.20 11.35
CA LYS A 178 -6.76 12.19 11.90
C LYS A 178 -5.90 11.60 12.99
N PHE A 179 -4.60 11.88 12.93
CA PHE A 179 -3.64 11.55 13.97
C PHE A 179 -2.60 12.67 14.10
N LYS A 180 -2.34 13.13 15.33
CA LYS A 180 -1.43 14.26 15.61
C LYS A 180 -1.65 15.48 14.67
N ASP A 181 -2.92 15.90 14.55
CA ASP A 181 -3.38 17.02 13.72
C ASP A 181 -3.12 16.90 12.20
N LYS A 182 -2.84 15.69 11.71
CA LYS A 182 -2.60 15.38 10.29
C LYS A 182 -3.67 14.44 9.78
N GLU A 183 -4.05 14.59 8.52
CA GLU A 183 -4.86 13.60 7.82
C GLU A 183 -3.98 12.41 7.48
N VAL A 184 -4.40 11.21 7.83
CA VAL A 184 -3.65 9.98 7.58
C VAL A 184 -4.45 9.07 6.67
N ILE A 185 -3.80 8.57 5.64
CA ILE A 185 -4.35 7.62 4.68
C ILE A 185 -3.50 6.35 4.77
N VAL A 186 -4.12 5.26 5.22
CA VAL A 186 -3.51 3.93 5.22
C VAL A 186 -4.00 3.19 3.98
N LEU A 187 -3.09 2.76 3.13
CA LEU A 187 -3.40 2.01 1.92
C LEU A 187 -3.63 0.53 2.25
N PRO A 188 -4.55 -0.14 1.51
CA PRO A 188 -4.56 -1.58 1.47
C PRO A 188 -3.28 -2.10 0.82
N SER A 189 -2.95 -3.35 1.11
CA SER A 189 -1.86 -4.03 0.44
C SER A 189 -2.20 -4.35 -1.00
N PHE A 190 -1.27 -4.12 -1.94
CA PHE A 190 -1.45 -4.55 -3.33
C PHE A 190 -1.27 -6.07 -3.50
N PHE A 191 -0.72 -6.75 -2.49
CA PHE A 191 -0.52 -8.18 -2.49
C PHE A 191 -1.84 -8.98 -2.54
N ASN A 192 -1.97 -9.88 -3.53
CA ASN A 192 -3.24 -10.55 -3.84
C ASN A 192 -3.55 -11.81 -3.04
N VAL A 193 -2.57 -12.36 -2.30
CA VAL A 193 -2.76 -13.67 -1.62
C VAL A 193 -3.42 -13.50 -0.25
N ILE A 194 -3.26 -12.34 0.37
CA ILE A 194 -3.80 -12.03 1.69
C ILE A 194 -4.51 -10.68 1.61
N GLU A 195 -5.78 -10.64 2.02
CA GLU A 195 -6.58 -9.42 2.03
C GLU A 195 -6.05 -8.43 3.08
N GLY A 196 -5.65 -8.95 4.25
CA GLY A 196 -4.91 -8.20 5.25
C GLY A 196 -5.38 -8.41 6.70
N THR A 197 -5.22 -7.41 7.56
CA THR A 197 -5.69 -7.42 8.96
C THR A 197 -7.13 -6.91 9.05
N ASP A 198 -8.00 -7.67 9.72
CA ASP A 198 -9.42 -7.30 9.89
C ASP A 198 -9.55 -6.15 10.89
N VAL A 199 -9.94 -4.97 10.39
CA VAL A 199 -10.00 -3.76 11.20
C VAL A 199 -11.27 -3.68 12.06
N ASN A 200 -12.29 -4.46 11.74
CA ASN A 200 -13.54 -4.55 12.50
C ASN A 200 -13.63 -5.85 13.32
N ASP A 201 -12.60 -6.70 13.29
CA ASP A 201 -12.45 -7.93 14.09
C ASP A 201 -11.17 -7.84 14.93
N TYR A 202 -10.82 -6.62 15.40
CA TYR A 202 -9.62 -6.42 16.20
C TYR A 202 -9.76 -7.11 17.56
N PHE A 203 -9.28 -8.35 17.64
CA PHE A 203 -9.05 -9.07 18.90
C PHE A 203 -8.30 -8.19 19.92
N GLU A 204 -8.49 -8.49 21.20
CA GLU A 204 -7.84 -7.80 22.32
C GLU A 204 -6.30 -7.81 22.23
N ASP A 205 -5.73 -8.75 21.47
CA ASP A 205 -4.28 -8.97 21.31
C ASP A 205 -3.59 -8.08 20.25
N TYR A 206 -4.19 -6.98 19.82
CA TYR A 206 -3.51 -6.05 18.90
C TYR A 206 -2.33 -5.39 19.61
N ASP A 207 -1.12 -5.71 19.15
CA ASP A 207 0.10 -5.06 19.63
C ASP A 207 0.13 -3.61 19.12
N ASP A 208 -0.02 -2.65 20.03
CA ASP A 208 0.07 -1.21 19.71
C ASP A 208 1.46 -0.82 19.14
N HIS A 209 2.46 -1.70 19.20
CA HIS A 209 3.77 -1.52 18.56
C HIS A 209 3.80 -1.96 17.08
N PHE A 210 2.74 -2.58 16.56
CA PHE A 210 2.66 -3.03 15.17
C PHE A 210 2.47 -1.87 14.18
N SER A 211 2.05 -0.69 14.63
CA SER A 211 1.86 0.47 13.76
C SER A 211 2.23 1.76 14.46
N ILE A 212 2.63 2.77 13.68
CA ILE A 212 2.79 4.13 14.21
C ILE A 212 1.50 4.77 14.70
N ILE A 213 0.33 4.21 14.33
CA ILE A 213 -0.98 4.66 14.80
C ILE A 213 -1.51 3.63 15.79
N PRO A 214 -1.68 3.98 17.08
CA PRO A 214 -2.26 3.08 18.07
C PRO A 214 -3.70 2.68 17.70
N LYS A 215 -4.12 1.48 18.12
CA LYS A 215 -5.47 0.94 17.82
C LYS A 215 -6.59 1.90 18.19
N LYS A 216 -6.51 2.51 19.38
CA LYS A 216 -7.51 3.46 19.89
C LYS A 216 -7.76 4.66 18.95
N ASP A 217 -6.75 5.04 18.17
CA ASP A 217 -6.84 6.13 17.21
C ASP A 217 -7.32 5.62 15.85
N LEU A 218 -6.86 4.44 15.42
CA LEU A 218 -7.38 3.76 14.22
C LEU A 218 -8.90 3.55 14.27
N LEU A 219 -9.47 3.18 15.42
CA LEU A 219 -10.93 2.99 15.57
C LEU A 219 -11.77 4.22 15.16
N LYS A 220 -11.17 5.41 15.11
CA LYS A 220 -11.85 6.66 14.72
C LYS A 220 -11.80 6.92 13.21
N PHE A 221 -11.05 6.13 12.45
CA PHE A 221 -10.83 6.30 11.02
C PHE A 221 -12.05 5.78 10.24
N ASN A 222 -12.29 6.39 9.08
CA ASN A 222 -13.26 5.93 8.10
C ASN A 222 -12.66 4.81 7.25
N ILE A 223 -13.49 3.87 6.84
CA ILE A 223 -13.15 2.74 5.99
C ILE A 223 -13.63 3.02 4.57
N TYR A 224 -12.75 2.76 3.62
CA TYR A 224 -13.04 2.84 2.19
C TYR A 224 -12.74 1.48 1.54
N ALA A 225 -13.73 0.61 1.43
CA ALA A 225 -13.56 -0.76 0.95
C ALA A 225 -13.35 -0.81 -0.57
N VAL A 226 -12.37 -1.59 -1.01
CA VAL A 226 -12.03 -1.78 -2.42
C VAL A 226 -12.88 -2.89 -3.02
N ASN A 227 -13.50 -2.61 -4.16
CA ASN A 227 -14.13 -3.64 -4.98
C ASN A 227 -13.12 -4.18 -5.99
N GLU A 228 -12.59 -5.38 -5.75
CA GLU A 228 -11.62 -6.02 -6.66
C GLU A 228 -12.29 -6.74 -7.83
N GLU A 229 -13.60 -6.98 -7.79
CA GLU A 229 -14.34 -7.69 -8.85
C GLU A 229 -14.85 -6.76 -9.95
N ASP A 230 -14.65 -5.46 -9.81
CA ASP A 230 -15.21 -4.44 -10.70
C ASP A 230 -14.12 -3.71 -11.50
N ASP A 231 -14.23 -3.78 -12.83
CA ASP A 231 -13.38 -3.07 -13.79
C ASP A 231 -13.49 -1.54 -13.70
N ARG A 232 -14.41 -1.02 -12.88
CA ARG A 232 -14.59 0.41 -12.62
C ARG A 232 -13.65 0.96 -11.53
N PHE A 233 -12.85 0.11 -10.88
CA PHE A 233 -11.91 0.50 -9.80
C PHE A 233 -12.60 1.19 -8.61
N GLU A 234 -13.85 0.84 -8.33
CA GLU A 234 -14.68 1.50 -7.32
C GLU A 234 -14.19 1.23 -5.89
N VAL A 235 -14.36 2.25 -5.05
CA VAL A 235 -14.07 2.21 -3.62
C VAL A 235 -15.27 2.80 -2.87
N TYR A 236 -15.79 2.08 -1.89
CA TYR A 236 -17.02 2.43 -1.17
C TYR A 236 -16.74 2.90 0.25
N ASP A 237 -17.42 3.96 0.68
CA ASP A 237 -17.35 4.48 2.06
C ASP A 237 -18.24 3.63 2.98
N PHE A 238 -17.63 3.02 3.99
CA PHE A 238 -18.28 2.16 4.99
C PHE A 238 -18.46 2.84 6.36
N GLY A 239 -18.16 4.14 6.47
CA GLY A 239 -18.18 4.84 7.74
C GLY A 239 -16.99 4.48 8.63
N LYS A 240 -17.13 4.67 9.95
CA LYS A 240 -15.99 4.50 10.88
C LYS A 240 -15.85 3.07 11.35
N ILE A 241 -14.60 2.68 11.63
CA ILE A 241 -14.29 1.36 12.19
C ILE A 241 -15.12 1.06 13.44
N LYS A 242 -15.20 2.01 14.38
CA LYS A 242 -15.94 1.84 15.65
C LYS A 242 -17.47 1.71 15.51
N ASP A 243 -18.02 2.00 14.33
CA ASP A 243 -19.47 2.01 14.09
C ASP A 243 -19.94 0.69 13.41
N LEU A 244 -19.01 -0.23 13.13
CA LEU A 244 -19.23 -1.58 12.60
C LEU A 244 -19.17 -2.63 13.73
#